data_AF-A0A9J7BT53-F1
#
_entry.id   AF-A0A9J7BT53-F1
#
_cell.length_a   1.000
_cell.length_b   1.000
_cell.length_c   1.000
_cell.angle_alpha   90.00
_cell.angle_beta   90.00
_cell.angle_gamma   90.00
#
_symmetry.space_group_name_H-M   'P 1'
#
loop_
_entity.id
_entity.type
_entity.pdbx_description
1 polymer ?
#
loop_
_entity_poly.entity_id
_entity_poly.type
_entity_poly.pdbx_seq_one_letter_code
_entity_poly.pdbx_strand_id
1 'polypeptide(L)'
;MDGNAKVTPKRRQVRLVLLVLAAIVLIAVFWFAPSSKMDTAQRIAREVHDFQYTHNRLPDSLTEIREKEGAVHYQKLDERSFKVWYQANSDEKEVYDSLSNTWFRQP
;
A
#
# COMPACT_ATOMS: atom_id res chain seq x y z
N MET A 1 23.85 51.19 -24.50
CA MET A 1 24.78 50.63 -23.51
C MET A 1 23.94 50.18 -22.32
N ASP A 2 23.82 48.87 -22.19
CA ASP A 2 22.86 48.19 -21.33
C ASP A 2 23.21 48.29 -19.84
N GLY A 3 22.31 48.91 -19.07
CA GLY A 3 22.34 48.89 -17.61
C GLY A 3 21.61 47.66 -17.09
N ASN A 4 22.26 46.49 -17.13
CA ASN A 4 21.74 45.26 -16.57
C ASN A 4 21.75 45.34 -15.03
N ALA A 5 20.69 45.91 -14.45
CA ALA A 5 20.51 46.00 -13.02
C ALA A 5 20.30 44.59 -12.46
N LYS A 6 21.34 44.05 -11.79
CA LYS A 6 21.27 42.80 -11.03
C LYS A 6 20.21 42.94 -9.94
N VAL A 7 19.01 42.43 -10.22
CA VAL A 7 17.95 42.24 -9.22
C VAL A 7 18.46 41.17 -8.26
N THR A 8 19.08 41.60 -7.17
CA THR A 8 19.37 40.70 -6.05
C THR A 8 18.08 40.53 -5.27
N PRO A 9 17.45 39.34 -5.27
CA PRO A 9 16.22 39.15 -4.52
C PRO A 9 16.51 39.42 -3.05
N LYS A 10 15.71 40.30 -2.41
CA LYS A 10 15.82 40.58 -0.98
C LYS A 10 15.79 39.24 -0.25
N ARG A 11 16.76 38.97 0.63
CA ARG A 11 16.94 37.68 1.36
C ARG A 11 15.66 37.08 1.95
N ARG A 12 14.65 37.91 2.27
CA ARG A 12 13.30 37.47 2.70
C ARG A 12 12.49 36.76 1.61
N GLN A 13 12.54 37.22 0.36
CA GLN A 13 11.81 36.62 -0.76
C GLN A 13 12.36 35.23 -1.10
N VAL A 14 13.69 35.06 -1.06
CA VAL A 14 14.32 33.74 -1.26
C VAL A 14 13.92 32.74 -0.17
N ARG A 15 13.86 33.19 1.10
CA ARG A 15 13.41 32.34 2.22
C ARG A 15 11.95 31.92 2.08
N LEU A 16 11.08 32.80 1.63
CA LEU A 16 9.66 32.50 1.38
C LEU A 16 9.49 31.46 0.26
N VAL A 17 10.22 31.62 -0.85
CA VAL A 17 10.19 30.66 -1.96
C VAL A 17 10.69 29.28 -1.52
N LEU A 18 11.77 29.23 -0.72
CA LEU A 18 12.28 27.96 -0.18
C LEU A 18 11.29 27.29 0.77
N LEU A 19 10.59 28.06 1.61
CA LEU A 19 9.54 27.52 2.50
C LEU A 19 8.36 26.94 1.71
N VAL A 20 7.92 27.62 0.66
CA VAL A 20 6.84 27.12 -0.21
C VAL A 20 7.26 25.84 -0.93
N LEU A 21 8.48 25.79 -1.47
CA LEU A 21 9.00 24.57 -2.10
C LEU A 21 9.13 23.41 -1.10
N ALA A 22 9.60 23.67 0.12
CA ALA A 22 9.67 22.65 1.17
C ALA A 22 8.28 22.14 1.55
N ALA A 23 7.27 23.02 1.64
CA ALA A 23 5.89 22.61 1.89
C ALA A 23 5.32 21.73 0.77
N ILE A 24 5.58 22.07 -0.49
CA ILE A 24 5.15 21.26 -1.65
C ILE A 24 5.79 19.87 -1.61
N VAL A 25 7.09 19.78 -1.30
CA VAL A 25 7.80 18.50 -1.16
C VAL A 25 7.20 17.66 -0.03
N LEU A 26 6.89 18.27 1.12
CA LEU A 26 6.24 17.57 2.24
C LEU A 26 4.85 17.05 1.88
N ILE A 27 4.04 17.83 1.14
CA ILE A 27 2.73 17.40 0.66
C ILE A 27 2.86 16.24 -0.34
N ALA A 28 3.83 16.31 -1.26
CA ALA A 28 4.08 15.26 -2.24
C ALA A 28 4.51 13.94 -1.57
N VAL A 29 5.36 14.01 -0.54
CA VAL A 29 5.77 12.83 0.24
C VAL A 29 4.59 12.22 0.99
N PHE A 30 3.68 13.04 1.52
CA PHE A 30 2.48 12.55 2.22
C PHE A 30 1.50 11.84 1.27
N TRP A 31 1.44 12.24 -0.01
CA TRP A 31 0.60 11.60 -1.02
C TRP A 31 1.18 10.30 -1.60
N PHE A 32 2.50 10.13 -1.58
CA PHE A 32 3.18 8.96 -2.15
C PHE A 32 3.53 7.86 -1.14
N ALA A 33 2.91 7.87 0.06
CA ALA A 33 3.05 6.77 0.99
C ALA A 33 2.47 5.48 0.36
N PRO A 34 3.28 4.43 0.13
CA PRO A 34 2.76 3.16 -0.39
C PRO A 34 1.69 2.64 0.56
N SER A 35 0.58 2.14 -0.01
CA SER A 35 -0.52 1.57 0.75
C SER A 35 -0.04 0.29 1.45
N SER A 36 0.40 0.43 2.70
CA SER A 36 0.92 -0.65 3.54
C SER A 36 0.01 -1.89 3.60
N LYS A 37 -1.30 -1.70 3.35
CA LYS A 37 -2.29 -2.77 3.29
C LYS A 37 -2.07 -3.74 2.13
N MET A 38 -1.71 -3.25 0.93
CA MET A 38 -1.47 -4.11 -0.24
C MET A 38 -0.25 -5.00 -0.03
N ASP A 39 0.86 -4.42 0.44
CA ASP A 39 2.08 -5.18 0.73
C ASP A 39 1.82 -6.25 1.80
N THR A 40 1.04 -5.91 2.84
CA THR A 40 0.63 -6.85 3.88
C THR A 40 -0.25 -7.96 3.29
N ALA A 41 -1.22 -7.62 2.44
CA ALA A 41 -2.11 -8.59 1.83
C ALA A 41 -1.38 -9.54 0.86
N GLN A 42 -0.42 -9.03 0.09
CA GLN A 42 0.46 -9.84 -0.75
C GLN A 42 1.40 -10.75 0.05
N ARG A 43 1.89 -10.29 1.21
CA ARG A 43 2.67 -11.13 2.10
C ARG A 43 1.83 -12.27 2.65
N ILE A 44 0.65 -11.97 3.18
CA ILE A 44 -0.29 -12.97 3.69
C ILE A 44 -0.65 -13.99 2.60
N ALA A 45 -0.98 -13.56 1.39
CA ALA A 45 -1.28 -14.47 0.29
C ALA A 45 -0.13 -15.43 -0.02
N ARG A 46 1.12 -14.94 0.02
CA ARG A 46 2.32 -15.77 -0.15
C ARG A 46 2.53 -16.75 1.00
N GLU A 47 2.39 -16.29 2.24
CA GLU A 47 2.55 -17.16 3.41
C GLU A 47 1.47 -18.26 3.48
N VAL A 48 0.24 -17.96 3.04
CA VAL A 48 -0.81 -18.97 2.90
C VAL A 48 -0.43 -20.02 1.84
N HIS A 49 0.11 -19.60 0.70
CA HIS A 49 0.61 -20.52 -0.34
C HIS A 49 1.76 -21.39 0.18
N ASP A 50 2.73 -20.80 0.88
CA ASP A 50 3.87 -21.52 1.45
C ASP A 50 3.40 -22.53 2.53
N PHE A 51 2.42 -22.13 3.34
CA PHE A 51 1.77 -23.03 4.31
C PHE A 51 1.07 -24.19 3.59
N GLN A 52 0.32 -23.90 2.52
CA GLN A 52 -0.35 -24.92 1.72
C GLN A 52 0.64 -25.93 1.14
N TYR A 53 1.75 -25.44 0.58
CA TYR A 53 2.81 -26.28 0.04
C TYR A 53 3.45 -27.17 1.11
N THR A 54 3.68 -26.62 2.31
CA THR A 54 4.37 -27.32 3.41
C THR A 54 3.49 -28.34 4.12
N HIS A 55 2.22 -28.02 4.33
CA HIS A 55 1.29 -28.81 5.15
C HIS A 55 0.26 -29.58 4.32
N ASN A 56 0.24 -29.41 2.99
CA ASN A 56 -0.74 -29.98 2.07
C ASN A 56 -2.21 -29.68 2.47
N ARG A 57 -2.42 -28.53 3.14
CA ARG A 57 -3.73 -27.99 3.52
C ARG A 57 -3.65 -26.47 3.66
N LEU A 58 -4.77 -25.78 3.48
CA LEU A 58 -4.86 -24.36 3.82
C LEU A 58 -4.95 -24.15 5.35
N PRO A 59 -4.39 -23.02 5.86
CA PRO A 59 -4.57 -22.65 7.25
C PRO A 59 -6.06 -22.33 7.51
N ASP A 60 -6.58 -22.74 8.66
CA ASP A 60 -7.95 -22.42 9.05
C ASP A 60 -8.06 -20.99 9.58
N SER A 61 -6.95 -20.40 10.01
CA SER A 61 -6.86 -18.99 10.39
C SER A 61 -5.45 -18.41 10.15
N LEU A 62 -5.35 -17.07 10.06
CA LEU A 62 -4.06 -16.39 9.93
C LEU A 62 -3.11 -16.62 11.12
N THR A 63 -3.64 -17.04 12.27
CA THR A 63 -2.80 -17.32 13.46
C THR A 63 -1.85 -18.49 13.24
N GLU A 64 -2.18 -19.44 12.35
CA GLU A 64 -1.31 -20.58 12.01
C GLU A 64 -0.06 -20.16 11.22
N ILE A 65 -0.14 -19.05 10.49
CA ILE A 65 1.01 -18.44 9.80
C ILE A 65 1.63 -17.30 10.63
N ARG A 66 1.26 -17.17 11.92
CA ARG A 66 1.73 -16.13 12.85
C ARG A 66 1.35 -14.70 12.43
N GLU A 67 0.36 -14.56 11.55
CA GLU A 67 -0.21 -13.26 11.18
C GLU A 67 -1.47 -12.99 12.01
N LYS A 68 -1.76 -11.71 12.23
CA LYS A 68 -2.96 -11.27 12.96
C LYS A 68 -3.98 -10.73 11.98
N GLU A 69 -5.25 -11.10 12.17
CA GLU A 69 -6.34 -10.40 11.50
C GLU A 69 -6.32 -8.93 11.90
N GLY A 70 -6.38 -8.06 10.89
CA GLY A 70 -6.24 -6.62 11.05
C GLY A 70 -6.88 -5.89 9.89
N ALA A 71 -6.11 -5.04 9.20
CA ALA A 71 -6.58 -4.35 8.00
C ALA A 71 -6.73 -5.26 6.77
N VAL A 72 -6.23 -6.49 6.87
CA VAL A 72 -6.32 -7.53 5.85
C VAL A 72 -7.12 -8.69 6.44
N HIS A 73 -8.01 -9.23 5.61
CA HIS A 73 -8.87 -10.35 5.93
C HIS A 73 -8.49 -11.56 5.08
N TYR A 74 -8.74 -12.74 5.63
CA TYR A 74 -8.51 -14.02 4.99
C TYR A 74 -9.76 -14.89 5.10
N GLN A 75 -10.06 -15.62 4.04
CA GLN A 75 -11.12 -16.61 4.05
C GLN A 75 -10.69 -17.83 3.26
N LYS A 76 -10.72 -18.98 3.92
CA LYS A 76 -10.70 -20.28 3.28
C LYS A 76 -12.05 -20.54 2.62
N LEU A 77 -12.05 -20.84 1.32
CA LEU A 77 -13.26 -21.14 0.57
C LEU A 77 -13.48 -22.66 0.46
N ASP A 78 -12.41 -23.40 0.19
CA ASP A 78 -12.39 -24.86 0.17
C ASP A 78 -11.03 -25.40 0.66
N GLU A 79 -10.69 -26.65 0.35
CA GLU A 79 -9.41 -27.27 0.77
C GLU A 79 -8.18 -26.72 0.04
N ARG A 80 -8.38 -26.10 -1.13
CA ARG A 80 -7.33 -25.64 -2.06
C ARG A 80 -7.46 -24.17 -2.45
N SER A 81 -8.57 -23.52 -2.15
CA SER A 81 -8.83 -22.13 -2.49
C SER A 81 -9.12 -21.23 -1.28
N PHE A 82 -8.65 -20.00 -1.40
CA PHE A 82 -8.80 -18.96 -0.40
C PHE A 82 -8.85 -17.57 -1.05
N LYS A 83 -9.33 -16.60 -0.27
CA LYS A 83 -9.30 -15.19 -0.61
C LYS A 83 -8.59 -14.39 0.46
N VAL A 84 -7.87 -13.37 0.03
CA VAL A 84 -7.28 -12.35 0.91
C VAL A 84 -7.76 -11.00 0.41
N TRP A 85 -8.26 -10.14 1.29
CA TRP A 85 -8.69 -8.82 0.87
C TRP A 85 -8.43 -7.75 1.90
N TYR A 86 -8.39 -6.51 1.43
CA TYR A 86 -8.27 -5.34 2.28
C TYR A 86 -9.15 -4.20 1.75
N GLN A 87 -9.57 -3.32 2.66
CA GLN A 87 -10.33 -2.13 2.28
C GLN A 87 -9.39 -1.11 1.63
N ALA A 88 -9.56 -0.89 0.33
CA ALA A 88 -8.77 0.05 -0.47
C ALA A 88 -9.25 1.48 -0.25
N ASN A 89 -10.55 1.72 -0.48
CA ASN A 89 -11.24 3.01 -0.30
C ASN A 89 -12.52 2.81 0.55
N SER A 90 -13.35 3.83 0.80
CA SER A 90 -14.57 3.65 1.62
C SER A 90 -15.54 2.60 1.06
N ASP A 91 -15.58 2.50 -0.28
CA ASP A 91 -16.60 1.74 -1.00
C ASP A 91 -15.97 0.67 -1.92
N GLU A 92 -14.67 0.41 -1.76
CA GLU A 92 -13.95 -0.56 -2.61
C GLU A 92 -12.98 -1.39 -1.78
N LYS A 93 -12.93 -2.69 -2.08
CA LYS A 93 -11.92 -3.62 -1.57
C LYS A 93 -11.11 -4.22 -2.71
N GLU A 94 -9.84 -4.46 -2.46
CA GLU A 94 -9.00 -5.27 -3.33
C GLU A 94 -8.96 -6.69 -2.80
N VAL A 95 -9.29 -7.64 -3.67
CA VAL A 95 -9.43 -9.06 -3.35
C VAL A 95 -8.44 -9.85 -4.20
N TYR A 96 -7.64 -10.67 -3.53
CA TYR A 96 -6.88 -11.75 -4.14
C TYR A 96 -7.72 -13.01 -4.14
N ASP A 97 -7.80 -13.67 -5.29
CA ASP A 97 -8.43 -14.97 -5.45
C ASP A 97 -7.38 -16.00 -5.85
N SER A 98 -7.20 -17.02 -5.02
CA SER A 98 -6.20 -18.05 -5.23
C SER A 98 -6.54 -18.99 -6.39
N LEU A 99 -7.82 -19.09 -6.81
CA LEU A 99 -8.23 -19.91 -7.95
C LEU A 99 -7.72 -19.34 -9.26
N SER A 100 -7.89 -18.03 -9.45
CA SER A 100 -7.41 -17.32 -10.63
C SER A 100 -5.98 -16.80 -10.48
N ASN A 101 -5.44 -16.83 -9.25
CA ASN A 101 -4.14 -16.26 -8.89
C ASN A 101 -4.02 -14.78 -9.30
N THR A 102 -5.10 -14.02 -9.12
CA THR A 102 -5.19 -12.62 -9.53
C THR A 102 -5.82 -11.73 -8.48
N TRP A 103 -5.43 -10.46 -8.52
CA TRP A 103 -6.07 -9.39 -7.75
C TRP A 103 -7.15 -8.73 -8.60
N PHE A 104 -8.30 -8.46 -8.00
CA PHE A 104 -9.36 -7.66 -8.61
C PHE A 104 -9.99 -6.72 -7.58
N ARG A 105 -10.58 -5.62 -8.07
CA ARG A 105 -11.38 -4.72 -7.25
C ARG A 105 -12.82 -5.18 -7.21
N GLN A 106 -13.39 -5.09 -6.02
CA GLN A 106 -14.80 -5.32 -5.78
C GLN A 106 -15.38 -4.09 -5.06
N PRO A 107 -16.57 -3.61 -5.46
CA PRO A 107 -17.32 -2.65 -4.66
C PRO A 107 -17.77 -3.27 -3.32
#